data_AF-A0A7Y8M1R7-F1
#
_entry.id   AF-A0A7Y8M1R7-F1
#
_cell.length_a   1.000
_cell.length_b   1.000
_cell.length_c   1.000
_cell.angle_alpha   90.00
_cell.angle_beta   90.00
_cell.angle_gamma   90.00
#
_symmetry.space_group_name_H-M   'P 1'
#
loop_
_entity.id
_entity.type
_entity.pdbx_description
1 polymer ?
#
loop_
_entity_poly.entity_id
_entity_poly.type
_entity_poly.pdbx_seq_one_letter_code
_entity_poly.pdbx_strand_id
1 'polypeptide(L)' 'VFLFTSDKYEGNLIDSPEGRLEWIPNDKLTEINLWDGDKIFLPWLFEDKFFSAKFSYINGDFVDYSVVFY' A
#
# COMPACT_ATOMS: atom_id res chain seq x y z
N VAL A 1 -4.14 10.28 -1.98
CA VAL A 1 -2.81 9.71 -2.27
C VAL A 1 -2.85 9.14 -3.68
N PHE A 2 -1.77 9.29 -4.45
CA PHE A 2 -1.59 8.58 -5.71
C PHE A 2 -0.63 7.41 -5.48
N LEU A 3 -0.95 6.26 -6.05
CA LEU A 3 -0.17 5.03 -5.91
C LEU A 3 0.51 4.73 -7.24
N PHE A 4 1.74 4.23 -7.17
CA PHE A 4 2.56 3.88 -8.33
C PHE A 4 3.21 2.52 -8.10
N THR A 5 3.35 1.73 -9.16
CA THR A 5 4.07 0.45 -9.16
C THR A 5 5.21 0.51 -10.18
N SER A 6 6.28 -0.24 -9.92
CA SER A 6 7.39 -0.43 -10.87
C SER A 6 7.91 -1.85 -10.77
N ASP A 7 8.16 -2.48 -11.91
CA ASP A 7 8.76 -3.82 -12.03
C ASP A 7 10.29 -3.75 -12.14
N LYS A 8 10.84 -2.56 -12.36
CA LYS A 8 12.27 -2.33 -12.60
C LYS A 8 12.80 -1.24 -11.69
N TYR A 9 14.01 -1.46 -11.19
CA TYR A 9 14.76 -0.49 -10.42
C TYR A 9 16.26 -0.67 -10.69
N GLU A 10 17.04 0.38 -10.44
CA GLU A 10 18.50 0.38 -10.50
C GLU A 10 19.07 0.93 -9.18
N GLY A 11 20.30 0.56 -8.83
CA GLY A 11 20.96 0.97 -7.60
C GLY A 11 20.78 0.00 -6.42
N ASN A 12 21.09 0.46 -5.22
CA ASN A 12 21.03 -0.33 -3.98
C ASN A 12 20.19 0.39 -2.93
N LEU A 13 19.60 -0.38 -2.00
CA LEU A 13 18.93 0.15 -0.82
C LEU A 13 19.90 1.02 0.01
N ILE A 14 19.40 2.16 0.47
CA ILE A 14 20.12 3.09 1.35
C ILE A 14 19.56 3.02 2.77
N ASP A 15 20.32 3.54 3.74
CA ASP A 15 19.77 3.85 5.05
C ASP A 15 18.94 5.14 4.96
N SER A 16 17.73 5.13 5.53
CA SER A 16 16.79 6.26 5.44
C SER A 16 16.55 6.87 6.82
N PRO A 17 16.59 8.21 6.96
CA PRO A 17 16.28 8.88 8.23
C PRO A 17 14.80 8.76 8.63
N GLU A 18 13.92 8.35 7.71
CA GLU A 18 12.47 8.18 7.96
C GLU A 18 12.12 6.79 8.50
N GLY A 19 13.02 5.81 8.38
CA GLY A 19 12.79 4.44 8.81
C GLY A 19 13.67 3.41 8.11
N ARG A 20 13.43 2.13 8.42
CA ARG A 20 14.19 1.01 7.85
C ARG A 20 13.53 0.53 6.56
N LEU A 21 14.27 0.60 5.45
CA LEU A 21 13.83 0.06 4.17
C LEU A 21 14.14 -1.45 4.09
N GLU A 22 13.16 -2.25 3.66
CA GLU A 22 13.29 -3.72 3.55
C GLU A 22 12.57 -4.26 2.32
N TRP A 23 13.14 -5.32 1.74
CA TRP A 23 12.44 -6.15 0.76
C TRP A 23 11.55 -7.15 1.47
N ILE A 24 10.25 -7.07 1.20
CA ILE A 24 9.23 -7.95 1.80
C ILE A 24 8.61 -8.79 0.68
N PRO A 25 8.53 -10.13 0.83
CA PRO A 25 7.78 -10.96 -0.11
C PRO A 25 6.33 -10.49 -0.23
N ASN A 26 5.80 -10.42 -1.46
CA ASN A 26 4.46 -9.87 -1.72
C ASN A 26 3.35 -10.58 -0.93
N ASP A 27 3.47 -11.91 -0.77
CA ASP A 27 2.55 -12.75 -0.01
C ASP A 27 2.56 -12.49 1.50
N LYS A 28 3.57 -11.77 2.01
CA LYS A 28 3.71 -11.38 3.42
C LYS A 28 3.40 -9.91 3.69
N LEU A 29 3.07 -9.12 2.67
CA LEU A 29 2.84 -7.68 2.84
C LEU A 29 1.72 -7.37 3.84
N THR A 30 0.64 -8.16 3.86
CA THR A 30 -0.48 -7.94 4.79
C THR A 30 -0.20 -8.38 6.22
N GLU A 31 0.92 -9.07 6.48
CA GLU A 31 1.30 -9.56 7.81
C GLU A 31 2.10 -8.53 8.62
N ILE A 32 2.60 -7.47 7.97
CA ILE A 32 3.36 -6.42 8.66
C ILE A 32 2.42 -5.43 9.36
N ASN A 33 2.99 -4.62 10.25
CA ASN A 33 2.25 -3.59 10.97
C ASN A 33 1.84 -2.45 10.04
N LEU A 34 0.70 -2.62 9.38
CA LEU A 34 0.08 -1.65 8.46
C LEU A 34 -1.16 -1.03 9.08
N TRP A 35 -1.52 0.15 8.56
CA TRP A 35 -2.84 0.73 8.76
C TRP A 35 -3.91 -0.20 8.16
N ASP A 36 -5.08 -0.27 8.79
CA ASP A 36 -6.11 -1.21 8.37
C ASP A 36 -6.64 -0.93 6.95
N GLY A 37 -6.65 0.32 6.50
CA GLY A 37 -7.01 0.66 5.12
C GLY A 37 -5.95 0.23 4.10
N ASP A 38 -4.67 0.18 4.46
CA ASP A 38 -3.61 -0.24 3.54
C ASP A 38 -3.74 -1.71 3.18
N LYS A 39 -4.11 -2.54 4.17
CA LYS A 39 -4.39 -3.97 3.98
C LYS A 39 -5.50 -4.22 2.95
N ILE A 40 -6.39 -3.24 2.72
CA ILE A 40 -7.51 -3.34 1.79
C ILE A 40 -7.06 -3.05 0.36
N PHE A 41 -6.32 -1.96 0.11
CA PHE A 41 -5.97 -1.59 -1.27
C PHE A 41 -4.67 -2.20 -1.80
N LEU A 42 -3.75 -2.63 -0.92
CA LEU A 42 -2.49 -3.22 -1.37
C LEU A 42 -2.71 -4.45 -2.28
N PRO A 43 -3.66 -5.38 -2.00
CA PRO A 43 -3.97 -6.47 -2.92
C PRO A 43 -4.41 -5.99 -4.32
N TRP A 44 -5.12 -4.86 -4.41
CA TRP A 44 -5.61 -4.33 -5.69
C TRP A 44 -4.48 -3.87 -6.61
N LEU A 45 -3.30 -3.53 -6.08
CA LEU A 45 -2.14 -3.15 -6.88
C LEU A 45 -1.56 -4.32 -7.70
N PHE A 46 -1.92 -5.55 -7.35
CA PHE A 46 -1.51 -6.75 -8.08
C PHE A 46 -2.57 -7.21 -9.10
N GLU A 47 -3.72 -6.54 -9.18
CA GLU A 47 -4.74 -6.79 -10.19
C GLU A 47 -4.49 -5.94 -11.45
N ASP A 48 -4.94 -6.44 -12.60
CA ASP A 48 -4.91 -5.69 -13.87
C ASP A 48 -6.12 -4.75 -13.98
N LYS A 49 -6.27 -3.86 -12.99
CA LYS A 49 -7.35 -2.87 -12.92
C LYS A 49 -6.87 -1.56 -12.34
N PHE A 50 -7.39 -0.45 -12.84
CA PHE A 50 -7.16 0.84 -12.22
C PHE A 50 -8.24 1.10 -11.18
N PHE A 51 -7.94 1.85 -10.11
CA PHE A 51 -8.95 2.19 -9.12
C PHE A 51 -8.82 3.60 -8.57
N SER A 52 -9.93 4.10 -8.05
CA SER A 52 -9.98 5.28 -7.20
C SER A 52 -10.77 4.95 -5.95
N ALA A 53 -10.22 5.25 -4.79
CA ALA A 53 -10.82 4.90 -3.51
C ALA A 53 -10.76 6.05 -2.51
N LYS A 54 -11.75 6.08 -1.63
CA LYS A 54 -11.80 6.95 -0.45
C LYS A 54 -11.81 6.06 0.78
N PHE A 55 -10.92 6.35 1.73
CA PHE A 55 -10.85 5.68 3.02
C PHE A 55 -11.17 6.69 4.12
N SER A 56 -12.08 6.34 5.03
CA SER A 56 -12.55 7.19 6.12
C SER A 56 -11.95 6.73 7.44
N TYR A 57 -11.39 7.68 8.20
CA TYR A 57 -10.82 7.43 9.52
C TYR A 57 -11.40 8.41 10.55
N ILE A 58 -11.68 7.93 11.75
CA ILE A 58 -12.13 8.74 12.90
C ILE A 58 -11.19 8.44 14.07
N ASN A 59 -10.54 9.46 14.61
CA ASN A 59 -9.57 9.34 15.71
C ASN A 59 -8.42 8.33 15.45
N GLY A 60 -8.07 8.12 14.18
CA GLY A 60 -7.04 7.15 13.79
C GLY A 60 -7.58 5.75 13.47
N ASP A 61 -8.83 5.46 13.84
CA ASP A 61 -9.45 4.17 13.55
C ASP A 61 -10.07 4.17 12.16
N PHE A 62 -9.86 3.08 11.43
CA PHE A 62 -10.49 2.84 10.13
C PHE A 62 -11.99 2.60 10.29
N VAL A 63 -12.80 3.32 9.52
CA VAL A 63 -14.27 3.26 9.62
C VAL A 63 -14.90 2.61 8.39
N ASP A 64 -14.61 3.15 7.20
CA ASP A 64 -15.18 2.66 5.94
C ASP A 64 -14.31 3.02 4.75
N TYR A 65 -14.66 2.44 3.60
CA TYR A 65 -14.11 2.83 2.32
C TYR A 65 -15.15 2.73 1.21
N SER A 66 -14.91 3.46 0.12
CA SER A 66 -15.62 3.32 -1.15
C SER A 66 -14.62 3.25 -2.28
N VAL A 67 -14.83 2.38 -3.27
CA VAL A 67 -13.91 2.17 -4.40
C VAL A 67 -14.67 2.12 -5.73
N VAL A 68 -14.04 2.65 -6.77
CA VAL A 68 -14.43 2.51 -8.18
C VAL A 68 -13.27 1.87 -8.92
N PHE A 69 -13.54 0.74 -9.59
CA PHE A 69 -12.58 0.06 -10.47
C PHE A 69 -12.89 0.40 -11.93
N TYR A 70 -11.83 0.52 -12.74
CA TYR A 70 -11.87 0.83 -14.17
C TYR A 70 -11.22 -0.30 -14.97
#